data_AF-A0A0B6S6W9-F1
#
_entry.id   AF-A0A0B6S6W9-F1
#
_cell.length_a   1.000
_cell.length_b   1.000
_cell.length_c   1.000
_cell.angle_alpha   90.00
_cell.angle_beta   90.00
_cell.angle_gamma   90.00
#
_symmetry.space_group_name_H-M   'P 1'
#
loop_
_entity.id
_entity.type
_entity.pdbx_description
1 polymer ?
#
loop_
_entity_poly.entity_id
_entity_poly.type
_entity_poly.pdbx_seq_one_letter_code
_entity_poly.pdbx_strand_id
1 'polypeptide(L)'
;MTFMTATPVILLGSWKFRHDTPFDDGDPPLLAIEPGGMMHGAATSVADLRGARRVLARWRGNGNAGDIEAAAPPEASLDCLNLHGQRIPLAIAVLSDARVEITHLLTRLDTHRATFVRPPHAIAQPAGRGELPDALLRAFRANRLAVNNWECRYAFSDTVFEERFEFAGLDAPRALGEAWYGALDSGRAAPFIAQSGDEFRLLDHDVTACREIPAGEVWVEHWSRKRKEEFELSLAQVFRAAPDARQPASRVEARIEAPFAESLASVVDRPLQAIGGYRRVAFSTECESTRSGHIFSVVFETCVASHANEADHAPPARTSRGSLRFQKTRGEADPATIADELAELSAIVHRFLHSRHLVAEPARPMLAFLQAAGADRSIP
;
A
#
# COMPACT_ATOMS: atom_id res chain seq x y z
N MET A 1 -24.35 40.03 -2.93
CA MET A 1 -23.00 39.47 -2.71
C MET A 1 -23.18 38.01 -2.35
N THR A 2 -22.79 37.11 -3.23
CA THR A 2 -22.90 35.66 -3.02
C THR A 2 -21.63 35.23 -2.30
N PHE A 3 -21.75 34.77 -1.05
CA PHE A 3 -20.59 34.30 -0.30
C PHE A 3 -20.13 32.95 -0.86
N MET A 4 -18.85 32.77 -1.21
CA MET A 4 -18.31 31.42 -1.44
C MET A 4 -18.34 30.66 -0.12
N THR A 5 -19.19 29.64 -0.05
CA THR A 5 -19.05 28.55 0.92
C THR A 5 -17.64 27.96 0.82
N ALA A 6 -17.05 27.63 1.97
CA ALA A 6 -15.73 27.00 2.05
C ALA A 6 -15.70 25.77 1.14
N THR A 7 -14.87 25.82 0.08
CA THR A 7 -14.84 24.82 -0.99
C THR A 7 -13.45 24.17 -1.04
N PRO A 8 -13.34 22.84 -0.94
CA PRO A 8 -12.07 22.16 -1.16
C PRO A 8 -11.63 22.32 -2.62
N VAL A 9 -10.34 22.55 -2.83
CA VAL A 9 -9.71 22.70 -4.15
C VAL A 9 -8.39 21.97 -4.20
N ILE A 10 -7.95 21.66 -5.42
CA ILE A 10 -6.59 21.18 -5.67
C ILE A 10 -5.79 22.32 -6.27
N LEU A 11 -4.62 22.60 -5.66
CA LEU A 11 -3.67 23.57 -6.17
C LEU A 11 -2.78 22.90 -7.22
N LEU A 12 -2.74 23.46 -8.43
CA LEU A 12 -1.90 23.03 -9.56
C LEU A 12 -0.90 24.14 -9.88
N GLY A 13 0.37 23.83 -10.06
CA GLY A 13 1.37 24.85 -10.37
C GLY A 13 2.71 24.27 -10.78
N SER A 14 3.74 25.11 -10.84
CA SER A 14 5.09 24.67 -11.20
C SER A 14 5.64 23.68 -10.16
N TRP A 15 6.31 22.61 -10.61
CA TRP A 15 7.00 21.68 -9.71
C TRP A 15 8.03 22.38 -8.83
N LYS A 16 8.53 23.54 -9.26
CA LYS A 16 9.49 24.37 -8.53
C LYS A 16 9.02 24.75 -7.13
N PHE A 17 7.70 24.87 -6.90
CA PHE A 17 7.12 25.07 -5.55
C PHE A 17 7.58 23.99 -4.57
N ARG A 18 7.61 22.73 -5.02
CA ARG A 18 7.95 21.56 -4.19
C ARG A 18 9.45 21.46 -3.90
N HIS A 19 10.27 21.94 -4.82
CA HIS A 19 11.72 21.77 -4.81
C HIS A 19 12.50 23.04 -4.44
N ASP A 20 11.79 24.10 -4.09
CA ASP A 20 12.39 25.38 -3.71
C ASP A 20 13.35 25.92 -4.78
N THR A 21 12.92 25.83 -6.04
CA THR A 21 13.70 26.24 -7.21
C THR A 21 13.24 27.61 -7.70
N PRO A 22 14.14 28.50 -8.16
CA PRO A 22 13.77 29.81 -8.69
C PRO A 22 12.80 29.73 -9.89
N PHE A 23 11.79 30.59 -9.92
CA PHE A 23 10.81 30.67 -11.01
C PHE A 23 11.33 31.51 -12.18
N ASP A 24 10.94 31.13 -13.39
CA ASP A 24 11.21 31.81 -14.66
C ASP A 24 9.91 32.37 -15.23
N ASP A 25 10.00 33.34 -16.15
CA ASP A 25 8.84 33.98 -16.78
C ASP A 25 7.90 33.01 -17.52
N GLY A 26 8.41 31.84 -17.92
CA GLY A 26 7.66 30.77 -18.59
C GLY A 26 6.99 29.76 -17.65
N ASP A 27 7.17 29.88 -16.33
CA ASP A 27 6.58 28.92 -15.38
C ASP A 27 5.04 28.99 -15.38
N PRO A 28 4.36 27.83 -15.27
CA PRO A 28 2.91 27.82 -15.21
C PRO A 28 2.41 28.56 -13.95
N PRO A 29 1.30 29.32 -14.06
CA PRO A 29 0.69 29.96 -12.91
C PRO A 29 0.24 28.93 -11.88
N LEU A 30 0.12 29.37 -10.63
CA LEU A 30 -0.59 28.60 -9.62
C LEU A 30 -2.09 28.74 -9.87
N LEU A 31 -2.80 27.61 -9.88
CA LEU A 31 -4.22 27.50 -10.17
C LEU A 31 -4.90 26.75 -9.02
N ALA A 32 -6.12 27.13 -8.71
CA ALA A 32 -7.03 26.31 -7.93
C ALA A 32 -8.06 25.70 -8.88
N ILE A 33 -8.17 24.37 -8.86
CA ILE A 33 -9.16 23.64 -9.65
C ILE A 33 -10.14 22.93 -8.74
N GLU A 34 -11.30 22.57 -9.30
CA GLU A 34 -12.24 21.69 -8.62
C GLU A 34 -11.60 20.33 -8.27
N PRO A 35 -11.91 19.75 -7.09
CA PRO A 35 -11.28 18.54 -6.60
C PRO A 35 -11.93 17.26 -7.16
N GLY A 36 -12.56 17.31 -8.34
CA GLY A 36 -13.42 16.24 -8.86
C GLY A 36 -12.75 14.85 -8.78
N GLY A 37 -13.47 13.85 -8.24
CA GLY A 37 -12.94 12.48 -8.08
C GLY A 37 -11.93 12.30 -6.94
N MET A 38 -11.78 13.28 -6.04
CA MET A 38 -10.91 13.17 -4.86
C MET A 38 -11.58 12.35 -3.74
N MET A 39 -10.85 11.39 -3.20
CA MET A 39 -11.15 10.79 -1.90
C MET A 39 -10.36 11.55 -0.83
N HIS A 40 -11.08 12.35 -0.05
CA HIS A 40 -10.50 13.17 0.99
C HIS A 40 -10.49 12.45 2.33
N GLY A 41 -9.31 12.31 2.92
CA GLY A 41 -9.13 11.78 4.28
C GLY A 41 -8.50 12.81 5.22
N ALA A 42 -8.44 12.44 6.50
CA ALA A 42 -7.86 13.29 7.53
C ALA A 42 -6.32 13.29 7.50
N ALA A 43 -5.71 12.14 7.20
CA ALA A 43 -4.26 11.98 7.09
C ALA A 43 -3.80 11.94 5.64
N THR A 44 -4.52 11.21 4.80
CA THR A 44 -4.16 11.00 3.40
C THR A 44 -5.36 11.24 2.50
N SER A 45 -5.10 11.89 1.36
CA SER A 45 -6.10 12.14 0.32
C SER A 45 -5.52 11.74 -1.02
N VAL A 46 -6.37 11.24 -1.91
CA VAL A 46 -5.98 10.88 -3.28
C VAL A 46 -6.94 11.48 -4.28
N ALA A 47 -6.42 11.88 -5.43
CA ALA A 47 -7.23 12.38 -6.53
C ALA A 47 -6.74 11.80 -7.85
N ASP A 48 -7.69 11.46 -8.73
CA ASP A 48 -7.43 11.31 -10.16
C ASP A 48 -7.85 12.60 -10.87
N LEU A 49 -6.85 13.35 -11.32
CA LEU A 49 -7.03 14.66 -11.92
C LEU A 49 -7.19 14.62 -13.44
N ARG A 50 -7.18 13.43 -14.06
CA ARG A 50 -7.27 13.31 -15.52
C ARG A 50 -8.58 13.87 -16.07
N GLY A 51 -8.48 14.59 -17.19
CA GLY A 51 -9.59 15.16 -17.93
C GLY A 51 -9.88 16.62 -17.59
N ALA A 52 -10.99 17.13 -18.11
CA ALA A 52 -11.38 18.52 -17.96
C ALA A 52 -11.76 18.86 -16.51
N ARG A 53 -11.10 19.89 -15.95
CA ARG A 53 -11.34 20.42 -14.60
C ARG A 53 -11.61 21.91 -14.66
N ARG A 54 -12.64 22.37 -13.95
CA ARG A 54 -12.95 23.80 -13.82
C ARG A 54 -11.87 24.52 -13.02
N VAL A 55 -11.36 25.63 -13.57
CA VAL A 55 -10.46 26.55 -12.86
C VAL A 55 -11.29 27.53 -12.03
N LEU A 56 -10.98 27.60 -10.73
CA LEU A 56 -11.71 28.41 -9.75
C LEU A 56 -10.96 29.68 -9.34
N ALA A 57 -9.63 29.66 -9.39
CA ALA A 57 -8.77 30.82 -9.14
C ALA A 57 -7.39 30.66 -9.79
N ARG A 58 -6.70 31.78 -9.99
CA ARG A 58 -5.37 31.86 -10.60
C ARG A 58 -4.51 32.89 -9.86
N TRP A 59 -3.23 32.56 -9.71
CA TRP A 59 -2.18 33.44 -9.18
C TRP A 59 -1.00 33.45 -10.16
N ARG A 60 -0.30 34.58 -10.26
CA ARG A 60 0.94 34.63 -11.05
C ARG A 60 1.96 33.66 -10.47
N GLY A 61 2.60 32.88 -11.34
CA GLY A 61 3.51 31.79 -10.98
C GLY A 61 4.92 32.25 -10.57
N ASN A 62 5.12 33.52 -10.22
CA ASN A 62 6.45 34.08 -9.99
C ASN A 62 6.89 34.12 -8.51
N GLY A 63 6.09 33.57 -7.60
CA GLY A 63 6.45 33.52 -6.17
C GLY A 63 6.53 34.90 -5.48
N ASN A 64 5.95 35.95 -6.08
CA ASN A 64 5.86 37.26 -5.46
C ASN A 64 4.44 37.50 -4.91
N ALA A 65 4.36 37.86 -3.63
CA ALA A 65 3.14 38.36 -3.02
C ALA A 65 2.67 39.64 -3.73
N GLY A 66 1.44 39.65 -4.22
CA GLY A 66 0.76 40.91 -4.59
C GLY A 66 -0.11 40.86 -5.84
N ASP A 67 0.22 40.05 -6.84
CA ASP A 67 -0.49 40.08 -8.12
C ASP A 67 -1.51 38.95 -8.22
N ILE A 68 -2.67 39.15 -7.59
CA ILE A 68 -3.88 38.40 -7.94
C ILE A 68 -4.35 38.95 -9.29
N GLU A 69 -4.16 38.19 -10.37
CA GLU A 69 -5.03 38.40 -11.53
C GLU A 69 -6.44 38.03 -11.08
N ALA A 70 -7.31 39.03 -11.01
CA ALA A 70 -8.73 38.85 -10.69
C ALA A 70 -9.24 37.63 -11.46
N ALA A 71 -9.88 36.70 -10.73
CA ALA A 71 -10.35 35.43 -11.25
C ALA A 71 -10.94 35.63 -12.65
N ALA A 72 -10.27 35.09 -13.67
CA ALA A 72 -10.86 34.98 -14.99
C ALA A 72 -12.24 34.30 -14.80
N PRO A 73 -13.26 34.70 -15.58
CA PRO A 73 -14.60 34.19 -15.39
C PRO A 73 -14.58 32.65 -15.28
N PRO A 74 -15.40 32.05 -14.40
CA PRO A 74 -15.34 30.66 -13.94
C PRO A 74 -15.47 29.53 -15.01
N GLU A 75 -15.26 29.81 -16.29
CA GLU A 75 -15.70 28.96 -17.40
C GLU A 75 -14.54 28.29 -18.17
N ALA A 76 -13.28 28.63 -17.89
CA ALA A 76 -12.15 27.92 -18.50
C ALA A 76 -11.96 26.54 -17.85
N SER A 77 -12.37 25.48 -18.54
CA SER A 77 -11.95 24.12 -18.22
C SER A 77 -10.48 23.94 -18.62
N LEU A 78 -9.67 23.41 -17.70
CA LEU A 78 -8.31 22.98 -17.96
C LEU A 78 -8.31 21.46 -18.16
N ASP A 79 -7.76 20.98 -19.27
CA ASP A 79 -7.47 19.56 -19.40
C ASP A 79 -6.27 19.22 -18.49
N CYS A 80 -6.53 18.43 -17.47
CA CYS A 80 -5.56 18.08 -16.44
C CYS A 80 -5.04 16.66 -16.66
N LEU A 81 -3.79 16.45 -16.30
CA LEU A 81 -3.20 15.13 -16.07
C LEU A 81 -2.61 15.13 -14.66
N ASN A 82 -2.49 13.96 -14.04
CA ASN A 82 -1.82 13.85 -12.76
C ASN A 82 -0.35 14.27 -12.91
N LEU A 83 0.38 13.66 -13.85
CA LEU A 83 1.78 13.96 -14.13
C LEU A 83 1.91 14.64 -15.50
N HIS A 84 2.25 15.93 -15.54
CA HIS A 84 2.46 16.67 -16.79
C HIS A 84 3.59 17.70 -16.69
N GLY A 85 4.74 17.38 -17.29
CA GLY A 85 5.84 18.31 -17.55
C GLY A 85 6.08 19.32 -16.42
N GLN A 86 5.83 20.60 -16.72
CA GLN A 86 6.07 21.71 -15.78
C GLN A 86 4.94 21.94 -14.77
N ARG A 87 3.72 21.41 -14.97
CA ARG A 87 2.55 21.67 -14.10
C ARG A 87 2.14 20.40 -13.37
N ILE A 88 2.27 20.41 -12.05
CA ILE A 88 1.91 19.28 -11.20
C ILE A 88 0.90 19.71 -10.12
N PRO A 89 0.15 18.75 -9.55
CA PRO A 89 -0.61 18.98 -8.33
C PRO A 89 0.35 19.28 -7.19
N LEU A 90 -0.02 20.20 -6.31
CA LEU A 90 0.86 20.68 -5.24
C LEU A 90 0.24 20.48 -3.86
N ALA A 91 -1.05 20.78 -3.70
CA ALA A 91 -1.68 20.73 -2.39
C ALA A 91 -3.20 20.63 -2.51
N ILE A 92 -3.83 20.24 -1.40
CA ILE A 92 -5.26 20.44 -1.18
C ILE A 92 -5.43 21.66 -0.29
N ALA A 93 -6.34 22.53 -0.67
CA ALA A 93 -6.70 23.70 0.12
C ALA A 93 -8.21 23.84 0.24
N VAL A 94 -8.67 24.64 1.21
CA VAL A 94 -10.05 25.07 1.34
C VAL A 94 -10.10 26.57 1.03
N LEU A 95 -10.88 26.96 0.03
CA LEU A 95 -11.09 28.34 -0.36
C LEU A 95 -12.43 28.86 0.17
N SER A 96 -12.39 30.02 0.82
CA SER A 96 -13.56 30.86 1.13
C SER A 96 -13.30 32.28 0.63
N ASP A 97 -14.30 33.18 0.70
CA ASP A 97 -14.12 34.56 0.22
C ASP A 97 -12.97 35.29 0.93
N ALA A 98 -12.79 35.04 2.22
CA ALA A 98 -11.83 35.77 3.06
C ALA A 98 -10.57 34.96 3.41
N ARG A 99 -10.59 33.64 3.26
CA ARG A 99 -9.52 32.76 3.77
C ARG A 99 -9.16 31.64 2.81
N VAL A 100 -7.89 31.23 2.88
CA VAL A 100 -7.38 30.01 2.26
C VAL A 100 -6.71 29.19 3.34
N GLU A 101 -7.02 27.90 3.39
CA GLU A 101 -6.37 26.96 4.29
C GLU A 101 -5.75 25.81 3.50
N ILE A 102 -4.44 25.66 3.56
CA ILE A 102 -3.73 24.50 3.00
C ILE A 102 -3.83 23.36 4.01
N THR A 103 -4.38 22.22 3.61
CA THR A 103 -4.63 21.08 4.51
C THR A 103 -3.70 19.90 4.25
N HIS A 104 -3.34 19.66 2.99
CA HIS A 104 -2.48 18.56 2.57
C HIS A 104 -1.48 19.03 1.51
N LEU A 105 -0.29 18.43 1.51
CA LEU A 105 0.75 18.66 0.51
C LEU A 105 0.92 17.42 -0.37
N LEU A 106 1.28 17.61 -1.63
CA LEU A 106 1.64 16.52 -2.53
C LEU A 106 2.84 15.78 -1.93
N THR A 107 2.69 14.47 -1.76
CA THR A 107 3.82 13.58 -1.43
C THR A 107 4.27 12.77 -2.63
N ARG A 108 3.31 12.24 -3.40
CA ARG A 108 3.61 11.33 -4.50
C ARG A 108 2.69 11.59 -5.66
N LEU A 109 3.26 11.46 -6.85
CA LEU A 109 2.60 11.71 -8.10
C LEU A 109 2.95 10.59 -9.06
N ASP A 110 1.92 9.90 -9.54
CA ASP A 110 2.03 8.86 -10.55
C ASP A 110 1.09 9.21 -11.72
N THR A 111 1.14 8.48 -12.83
CA THR A 111 0.32 8.76 -14.03
C THR A 111 -1.18 8.72 -13.75
N HIS A 112 -1.61 7.84 -12.85
CA HIS A 112 -3.02 7.56 -12.58
C HIS A 112 -3.56 8.28 -11.34
N ARG A 113 -2.69 8.82 -10.48
CA ARG A 113 -3.11 9.33 -9.17
C ARG A 113 -2.12 10.34 -8.60
N ALA A 114 -2.67 11.35 -7.93
CA ALA A 114 -1.94 12.27 -7.06
C ALA A 114 -2.28 11.97 -5.60
N THR A 115 -1.26 11.75 -4.78
CA THR A 115 -1.39 11.42 -3.36
C THR A 115 -0.90 12.59 -2.51
N PHE A 116 -1.78 13.05 -1.63
CA PHE A 116 -1.56 14.17 -0.73
C PHE A 116 -1.61 13.69 0.71
N VAL A 117 -0.76 14.25 1.56
CA VAL A 117 -0.72 13.93 2.98
C VAL A 117 -0.83 15.20 3.80
N ARG A 118 -1.49 15.09 4.96
CA ARG A 118 -1.40 16.12 5.98
C ARG A 118 -0.01 16.02 6.62
N PRO A 119 0.84 17.04 6.46
CA PRO A 119 2.20 16.95 6.97
C PRO A 119 2.24 17.04 8.51
N PRO A 120 3.28 16.49 9.17
CA PRO A 120 3.42 16.53 10.62
C PRO A 120 3.74 17.92 11.14
N HIS A 121 4.46 18.75 10.39
CA HIS A 121 4.72 20.13 10.78
C HIS A 121 3.57 21.01 10.30
N ALA A 122 3.00 21.78 11.23
CA ALA A 122 1.90 22.69 10.97
C ALA A 122 2.20 23.61 9.77
N ILE A 123 1.22 23.74 8.89
CA ILE A 123 1.32 24.64 7.74
C ILE A 123 0.94 26.05 8.20
N ALA A 124 1.86 27.00 8.02
CA ALA A 124 1.56 28.41 8.24
C ALA A 124 0.53 28.86 7.19
N GLN A 125 -0.69 29.15 7.65
CA GLN A 125 -1.78 29.53 6.76
C GLN A 125 -1.59 30.96 6.24
N PRO A 126 -1.91 31.23 4.96
CA PRO A 126 -1.80 32.57 4.40
C PRO A 126 -2.81 33.52 5.08
N ALA A 127 -2.41 34.77 5.35
CA ALA A 127 -3.32 35.75 5.95
C ALA A 127 -4.44 36.18 4.99
N GLY A 128 -4.20 36.06 3.69
CA GLY A 128 -5.19 36.28 2.63
C GLY A 128 -4.84 35.54 1.34
N ARG A 129 -5.76 35.54 0.37
CA ARG A 129 -5.60 34.82 -0.91
C ARG A 129 -4.31 35.19 -1.67
N GLY A 130 -3.85 36.44 -1.58
CA GLY A 130 -2.65 36.91 -2.29
C GLY A 130 -1.34 36.29 -1.80
N GLU A 131 -1.31 35.79 -0.56
CA GLU A 131 -0.11 35.21 0.07
C GLU A 131 -0.02 33.69 -0.11
N LEU A 132 -0.97 33.08 -0.84
CA LEU A 132 -1.03 31.64 -1.03
C LEU A 132 0.26 31.05 -1.64
N PRO A 133 0.88 31.64 -2.70
CA PRO A 133 2.13 31.12 -3.24
C PRO A 133 3.25 31.03 -2.19
N ASP A 134 3.43 32.09 -1.39
CA ASP A 134 4.48 32.14 -0.39
C ASP A 134 4.22 31.17 0.77
N ALA A 135 2.97 31.06 1.20
CA ALA A 135 2.57 30.09 2.21
C ALA A 135 2.84 28.65 1.74
N LEU A 136 2.56 28.35 0.47
CA LEU A 136 2.83 27.05 -0.13
C LEU A 136 4.34 26.74 -0.20
N LEU A 137 5.16 27.71 -0.63
CA LEU A 137 6.63 27.57 -0.61
C LEU A 137 7.16 27.29 0.80
N ARG A 138 6.69 28.06 1.80
CA ARG A 138 7.07 27.83 3.21
C ARG A 138 6.62 26.46 3.70
N ALA A 139 5.42 26.02 3.33
CA ALA A 139 4.90 24.71 3.70
C ALA A 139 5.78 23.56 3.17
N PHE A 140 6.16 23.63 1.89
CA PHE A 140 7.06 22.64 1.27
C PHE A 140 8.46 22.69 1.86
N ARG A 141 9.03 23.89 2.11
CA ARG A 141 10.34 24.03 2.77
C ARG A 141 10.33 23.38 4.16
N ALA A 142 9.33 23.69 4.99
CA ALA A 142 9.20 23.16 6.35
C ALA A 142 9.00 21.64 6.37
N ASN A 143 8.34 21.08 5.36
CA ASN A 143 7.98 19.67 5.31
C ASN A 143 8.77 18.84 4.28
N ARG A 144 9.78 19.41 3.63
CA ARG A 144 10.54 18.82 2.50
C ARG A 144 10.95 17.37 2.74
N LEU A 145 11.56 17.10 3.89
CA LEU A 145 12.04 15.74 4.23
C LEU A 145 10.90 14.77 4.45
N ALA A 146 9.80 15.25 5.02
CA ALA A 146 8.59 14.46 5.17
C ALA A 146 8.08 14.13 3.77
N VAL A 147 7.62 15.13 3.00
CA VAL A 147 6.87 14.94 1.74
C VAL A 147 7.66 14.27 0.61
N ASN A 148 8.99 14.40 0.57
CA ASN A 148 9.82 13.87 -0.53
C ASN A 148 10.52 12.54 -0.22
N ASN A 149 10.64 12.14 1.05
CA ASN A 149 11.33 10.91 1.44
C ASN A 149 10.58 10.19 2.56
N TRP A 150 9.28 9.96 2.33
CA TRP A 150 8.35 9.54 3.37
C TRP A 150 8.58 8.10 3.83
N GLU A 151 9.18 7.24 3.00
CA GLU A 151 9.44 5.84 3.33
C GLU A 151 10.40 5.68 4.52
N CYS A 152 11.25 6.67 4.79
CA CYS A 152 12.16 6.67 5.94
C CYS A 152 11.48 7.02 7.29
N ARG A 153 10.17 7.29 7.31
CA ARG A 153 9.45 7.75 8.52
C ARG A 153 8.29 6.85 8.95
N TYR A 154 8.21 5.65 8.40
CA TYR A 154 7.23 4.69 8.87
C TYR A 154 7.55 4.25 10.29
N ALA A 155 6.55 4.28 11.17
CA ALA A 155 6.62 3.58 12.44
C ALA A 155 6.10 2.15 12.27
N PHE A 156 6.67 1.25 13.04
CA PHE A 156 6.29 -0.14 13.13
C PHE A 156 5.70 -0.40 14.51
N SER A 157 4.79 -1.37 14.60
CA SER A 157 4.30 -1.88 15.88
C SER A 157 4.94 -3.23 16.12
N ASP A 158 5.38 -3.47 17.35
CA ASP A 158 5.78 -4.81 17.81
C ASP A 158 4.55 -5.71 18.01
N THR A 159 3.35 -5.12 18.06
CA THR A 159 2.09 -5.87 18.17
C THR A 159 1.65 -6.36 16.81
N VAL A 160 1.22 -7.62 16.79
CA VAL A 160 0.89 -8.32 15.56
C VAL A 160 -0.63 -8.30 15.40
N PHE A 161 -1.08 -7.61 14.36
CA PHE A 161 -2.48 -7.56 13.99
C PHE A 161 -2.63 -8.28 12.66
N GLU A 162 -3.18 -9.49 12.71
CA GLU A 162 -3.37 -10.34 11.54
C GLU A 162 -4.67 -11.12 11.62
N GLU A 163 -5.37 -11.20 10.49
CA GLU A 163 -6.44 -12.15 10.25
C GLU A 163 -6.04 -13.07 9.10
N ARG A 164 -6.34 -14.36 9.23
CA ARG A 164 -6.17 -15.37 8.18
C ARG A 164 -7.45 -16.13 7.94
N PHE A 165 -7.77 -16.37 6.68
CA PHE A 165 -8.96 -17.09 6.26
C PHE A 165 -8.67 -18.00 5.06
N GLU A 166 -9.48 -19.03 4.90
CA GLU A 166 -9.45 -19.99 3.79
C GLU A 166 -10.75 -19.87 2.98
N PHE A 167 -10.71 -20.20 1.69
CA PHE A 167 -11.90 -20.26 0.86
C PHE A 167 -11.74 -21.30 -0.25
N ALA A 168 -12.84 -21.96 -0.60
CA ALA A 168 -12.87 -22.92 -1.70
C ALA A 168 -12.94 -22.22 -3.06
N GLY A 169 -12.44 -22.88 -4.11
CA GLY A 169 -12.73 -22.49 -5.49
C GLY A 169 -11.95 -21.30 -6.05
N LEU A 170 -10.88 -20.84 -5.39
CA LEU A 170 -9.94 -19.90 -6.03
C LEU A 170 -8.94 -20.66 -6.88
N ASP A 171 -9.00 -20.45 -8.19
CA ASP A 171 -8.04 -21.02 -9.15
C ASP A 171 -6.89 -20.06 -9.51
N ALA A 172 -7.10 -18.74 -9.39
CA ALA A 172 -6.11 -17.74 -9.80
C ALA A 172 -6.01 -16.56 -8.81
N PRO A 173 -5.05 -16.59 -7.86
CA PRO A 173 -4.83 -15.51 -6.89
C PRO A 173 -4.60 -14.15 -7.55
N ARG A 174 -3.89 -14.14 -8.69
CA ARG A 174 -3.63 -12.92 -9.45
C ARG A 174 -4.92 -12.24 -9.93
N ALA A 175 -5.86 -13.00 -10.49
CA ALA A 175 -7.11 -12.44 -11.01
C ALA A 175 -7.98 -11.86 -9.88
N LEU A 176 -8.04 -12.54 -8.73
CA LEU A 176 -8.73 -12.03 -7.54
C LEU A 176 -8.03 -10.76 -6.99
N GLY A 177 -6.70 -10.78 -6.95
CA GLY A 177 -5.87 -9.66 -6.51
C GLY A 177 -6.00 -8.41 -7.39
N GLU A 178 -5.93 -8.56 -8.72
CA GLU A 178 -6.16 -7.46 -9.66
C GLU A 178 -7.58 -6.89 -9.53
N ALA A 179 -8.58 -7.75 -9.31
CA ALA A 179 -9.94 -7.33 -9.03
C ALA A 179 -10.09 -6.57 -7.70
N TRP A 180 -9.37 -6.98 -6.66
CA TRP A 180 -9.31 -6.28 -5.37
C TRP A 180 -8.62 -4.92 -5.52
N TYR A 181 -7.47 -4.87 -6.21
CA TYR A 181 -6.78 -3.63 -6.53
C TYR A 181 -7.70 -2.65 -7.28
N GLY A 182 -8.45 -3.13 -8.26
CA GLY A 182 -9.47 -2.32 -8.95
C GLY A 182 -10.61 -1.85 -8.04
N ALA A 183 -10.95 -2.58 -6.98
CA ALA A 183 -11.93 -2.14 -5.97
C ALA A 183 -11.37 -1.03 -5.06
N LEU A 184 -10.10 -1.10 -4.68
CA LEU A 184 -9.39 -0.02 -3.98
C LEU A 184 -9.31 1.24 -4.86
N ASP A 185 -8.91 1.09 -6.10
CA ASP A 185 -8.68 2.22 -7.01
C ASP A 185 -9.98 2.95 -7.38
N SER A 186 -11.09 2.22 -7.48
CA SER A 186 -12.42 2.80 -7.72
C SER A 186 -13.12 3.35 -6.47
N GLY A 187 -12.47 3.30 -5.30
CA GLY A 187 -13.04 3.80 -4.04
C GLY A 187 -14.11 2.91 -3.41
N ARG A 188 -14.36 1.70 -3.95
CA ARG A 188 -15.32 0.74 -3.35
C ARG A 188 -14.87 0.20 -1.99
N ALA A 189 -13.58 0.33 -1.68
CA ALA A 189 -12.98 -0.07 -0.41
C ALA A 189 -12.70 1.13 0.52
N ALA A 190 -13.26 2.32 0.25
CA ALA A 190 -13.16 3.46 1.15
C ALA A 190 -13.57 3.07 2.59
N PRO A 191 -12.84 3.56 3.63
CA PRO A 191 -11.83 4.63 3.59
C PRO A 191 -10.41 4.15 3.24
N PHE A 192 -10.22 2.92 2.78
CA PHE A 192 -8.92 2.38 2.39
C PHE A 192 -8.62 2.64 0.91
N ILE A 193 -7.35 2.97 0.63
CA ILE A 193 -6.82 3.25 -0.70
C ILE A 193 -5.58 2.40 -0.95
N ALA A 194 -5.19 2.21 -2.20
CA ALA A 194 -3.92 1.54 -2.49
C ALA A 194 -2.72 2.43 -2.07
N GLN A 195 -1.73 1.84 -1.40
CA GLN A 195 -0.50 2.54 -1.04
C GLN A 195 0.29 2.85 -2.32
N SER A 196 0.56 4.13 -2.58
CA SER A 196 1.39 4.54 -3.72
C SER A 196 2.85 4.10 -3.52
N GLY A 197 3.38 3.28 -4.45
CA GLY A 197 4.77 2.79 -4.46
C GLY A 197 4.97 1.30 -4.23
N ASP A 198 4.15 0.72 -3.38
CA ASP A 198 4.10 -0.72 -3.11
C ASP A 198 2.69 -1.24 -3.47
N GLU A 199 2.20 -0.85 -4.65
CA GLU A 199 0.79 -1.01 -5.01
C GLU A 199 0.34 -2.46 -4.98
N PHE A 200 1.15 -3.36 -5.55
CA PHE A 200 0.97 -4.79 -5.42
C PHE A 200 2.27 -5.56 -5.61
N ARG A 201 2.29 -6.81 -5.15
CA ARG A 201 3.37 -7.77 -5.36
C ARG A 201 2.78 -9.10 -5.80
N LEU A 202 3.36 -9.70 -6.84
CA LEU A 202 3.08 -11.07 -7.25
C LEU A 202 4.27 -11.93 -6.81
N LEU A 203 4.00 -12.92 -5.97
CA LEU A 203 4.96 -13.91 -5.51
C LEU A 203 4.63 -15.25 -6.15
N ASP A 204 5.61 -15.87 -6.79
CA ASP A 204 5.43 -17.16 -7.46
C ASP A 204 6.73 -17.97 -7.32
N HIS A 205 6.76 -18.85 -6.32
CA HIS A 205 7.98 -19.56 -5.92
C HIS A 205 7.68 -20.90 -5.25
N ASP A 206 8.71 -21.74 -5.16
CA ASP A 206 8.64 -23.02 -4.46
C ASP A 206 8.95 -22.82 -2.97
N VAL A 207 8.28 -23.60 -2.13
CA VAL A 207 8.43 -23.59 -0.69
C VAL A 207 8.73 -24.99 -0.21
N THR A 208 9.74 -25.13 0.65
CA THR A 208 10.04 -26.39 1.35
C THR A 208 9.57 -26.30 2.79
N ALA A 209 8.78 -27.28 3.22
CA ALA A 209 8.23 -27.34 4.57
C ALA A 209 8.86 -28.48 5.38
N CYS A 210 9.17 -28.19 6.63
CA CYS A 210 9.73 -29.09 7.62
C CYS A 210 9.00 -28.95 8.95
N ARG A 211 8.97 -30.01 9.74
CA ARG A 211 8.52 -30.00 11.13
C ARG A 211 9.74 -29.89 12.03
N GLU A 212 9.70 -28.97 12.98
CA GLU A 212 10.69 -28.89 14.05
C GLU A 212 10.31 -29.88 15.16
N ILE A 213 11.25 -30.74 15.56
CA ILE A 213 11.05 -31.67 16.68
C ILE A 213 11.71 -31.07 17.94
N PRO A 214 11.00 -30.94 19.09
CA PRO A 214 9.64 -31.42 19.37
C PRO A 214 8.51 -30.42 19.11
N ALA A 215 8.77 -29.20 18.61
CA ALA A 215 7.76 -28.14 18.66
C ALA A 215 7.88 -27.11 17.52
N GLY A 216 7.18 -27.33 16.40
CA GLY A 216 6.83 -26.26 15.46
C GLY A 216 6.74 -26.68 13.99
N GLU A 217 6.26 -25.75 13.16
CA GLU A 217 6.33 -25.84 11.70
C GLU A 217 7.35 -24.81 11.20
N VAL A 218 8.29 -25.25 10.37
CA VAL A 218 9.30 -24.42 9.71
C VAL A 218 9.07 -24.52 8.21
N TRP A 219 9.05 -23.40 7.51
CA TRP A 219 9.03 -23.41 6.05
C TRP A 219 10.02 -22.42 5.48
N VAL A 220 10.48 -22.73 4.28
CA VAL A 220 11.53 -22.01 3.58
C VAL A 220 10.96 -21.51 2.26
N GLU A 221 10.79 -20.21 2.16
CA GLU A 221 10.48 -19.57 0.88
C GLU A 221 11.79 -19.34 0.13
N HIS A 222 11.95 -20.03 -1.00
CA HIS A 222 13.14 -19.91 -1.84
C HIS A 222 12.98 -18.73 -2.79
N TRP A 223 13.92 -17.78 -2.78
CA TRP A 223 13.89 -16.64 -3.69
C TRP A 223 15.30 -16.16 -4.06
N SER A 224 15.51 -15.86 -5.34
CA SER A 224 16.78 -15.31 -5.81
C SER A 224 16.81 -13.79 -5.65
N ARG A 225 17.83 -13.23 -5.00
CA ARG A 225 18.12 -11.78 -5.03
C ARG A 225 19.30 -11.49 -5.94
N LYS A 226 19.11 -10.60 -6.91
CA LYS A 226 20.23 -10.04 -7.70
C LYS A 226 20.87 -8.89 -6.92
N ARG A 227 22.17 -8.98 -6.62
CA ARG A 227 22.99 -7.84 -6.15
C ARG A 227 23.97 -7.42 -7.24
N LYS A 228 24.53 -6.20 -7.15
CA LYS A 228 25.39 -5.61 -8.18
C LYS A 228 26.64 -6.44 -8.51
N GLU A 229 27.12 -7.24 -7.57
CA GLU A 229 28.40 -7.97 -7.66
C GLU A 229 28.24 -9.49 -7.80
N GLU A 230 27.07 -10.05 -7.46
CA GLU A 230 26.80 -11.49 -7.54
C GLU A 230 25.44 -11.72 -8.21
N PHE A 231 25.48 -12.46 -9.31
CA PHE A 231 24.31 -12.66 -10.18
C PHE A 231 23.31 -13.68 -9.61
N GLU A 232 23.73 -14.56 -8.71
CA GLU A 232 22.89 -15.67 -8.20
C GLU A 232 23.21 -15.98 -6.73
N LEU A 233 22.84 -15.07 -5.82
CA LEU A 233 22.74 -15.45 -4.41
C LEU A 233 21.42 -16.19 -4.20
N SER A 234 21.52 -17.52 -4.05
CA SER A 234 20.42 -18.36 -3.57
C SER A 234 20.19 -18.03 -2.09
N LEU A 235 19.30 -17.07 -1.85
CA LEU A 235 18.83 -16.71 -0.52
C LEU A 235 17.52 -17.45 -0.27
N ALA A 236 17.28 -17.77 0.99
CA ALA A 236 15.98 -18.23 1.41
C ALA A 236 15.52 -17.43 2.61
N GLN A 237 14.22 -17.17 2.69
CA GLN A 237 13.59 -16.68 3.89
C GLN A 237 13.08 -17.89 4.67
N VAL A 238 13.70 -18.12 5.83
CA VAL A 238 13.31 -19.16 6.77
C VAL A 238 12.27 -18.57 7.69
N PHE A 239 11.08 -19.17 7.69
CA PHE A 239 9.97 -18.82 8.55
C PHE A 239 9.75 -19.93 9.57
N ARG A 240 9.56 -19.54 10.83
CA ARG A 240 9.32 -20.47 11.94
C ARG A 240 8.06 -20.07 12.69
N ALA A 241 7.07 -20.96 12.72
CA ALA A 241 5.86 -20.79 13.52
C ALA A 241 5.84 -21.79 14.68
N ALA A 242 5.45 -21.30 15.86
CA ALA A 242 5.19 -22.15 17.01
C ALA A 242 3.94 -23.04 16.76
N PRO A 243 3.85 -24.23 17.40
CA PRO A 243 2.75 -25.20 17.20
C PRO A 243 1.35 -24.63 17.45
N ASP A 244 1.26 -23.59 18.28
CA ASP A 244 0.04 -22.94 18.72
C ASP A 244 -0.30 -21.67 17.92
N ALA A 245 0.42 -21.39 16.83
CA ALA A 245 0.15 -20.54 15.66
C ALA A 245 -0.60 -19.19 15.82
N ARG A 246 -0.78 -18.69 17.05
CA ARG A 246 -1.38 -17.38 17.35
C ARG A 246 -0.36 -16.25 17.25
N GLN A 247 0.93 -16.58 17.30
CA GLN A 247 2.02 -15.64 17.06
C GLN A 247 2.47 -15.73 15.59
N PRO A 248 2.87 -14.60 14.97
CA PRO A 248 3.38 -14.63 13.61
C PRO A 248 4.69 -15.41 13.56
N ALA A 249 4.99 -15.94 12.39
CA ALA A 249 6.26 -16.63 12.18
C ALA A 249 7.43 -15.65 12.31
N SER A 250 8.48 -16.07 13.01
CA SER A 250 9.75 -15.34 12.99
C SER A 250 10.45 -15.58 11.64
N ARG A 251 11.12 -14.54 11.12
CA ARG A 251 11.76 -14.55 9.81
C ARG A 251 13.26 -14.36 9.93
N VAL A 252 14.04 -15.25 9.35
CA VAL A 252 15.50 -15.13 9.20
C VAL A 252 15.86 -15.26 7.72
N GLU A 253 16.70 -14.35 7.22
CA GLU A 253 17.31 -14.50 5.90
C GLU A 253 18.56 -15.36 6.04
N ALA A 254 18.64 -16.45 5.29
CA ALA A 254 19.77 -17.36 5.29
C ALA A 254 20.15 -17.78 3.88
N ARG A 255 21.43 -18.14 3.69
CA ARG A 255 21.87 -18.85 2.50
C ARG A 255 21.57 -20.33 2.73
N ILE A 256 20.78 -20.91 1.85
CA ILE A 256 20.35 -22.31 1.94
C ILE A 256 20.88 -23.04 0.72
N GLU A 257 21.70 -24.06 0.94
CA GLU A 257 22.31 -24.88 -0.12
C GLU A 257 21.78 -26.32 -0.04
N ALA A 258 21.87 -27.07 -1.14
CA ALA A 258 21.56 -28.49 -1.12
C ALA A 258 22.66 -29.25 -0.34
N PRO A 259 22.32 -30.21 0.53
CA PRO A 259 20.97 -30.73 0.85
C PRO A 259 20.15 -29.81 1.77
N PHE A 260 18.93 -29.46 1.33
CA PHE A 260 18.13 -28.39 1.93
C PHE A 260 17.76 -28.61 3.41
N ALA A 261 17.40 -29.83 3.80
CA ALA A 261 17.01 -30.12 5.18
C ALA A 261 18.19 -29.96 6.16
N GLU A 262 19.40 -30.35 5.75
CA GLU A 262 20.62 -30.23 6.56
C GLU A 262 21.08 -28.77 6.65
N SER A 263 21.06 -28.05 5.53
CA SER A 263 21.36 -26.61 5.51
C SER A 263 20.33 -25.78 6.28
N LEU A 264 19.08 -26.25 6.38
CA LEU A 264 18.05 -25.60 7.18
C LEU A 264 18.19 -25.93 8.67
N ALA A 265 18.51 -27.17 9.01
CA ALA A 265 18.74 -27.60 10.38
C ALA A 265 19.90 -26.82 11.03
N SER A 266 20.94 -26.47 10.28
CA SER A 266 22.04 -25.63 10.76
C SER A 266 21.64 -24.17 11.02
N VAL A 267 20.63 -23.65 10.31
CA VAL A 267 20.09 -22.29 10.52
C VAL A 267 19.11 -22.26 11.70
N VAL A 268 18.29 -23.31 11.86
CA VAL A 268 17.30 -23.41 12.95
C VAL A 268 17.92 -23.93 14.25
N ASP A 269 19.12 -24.51 14.18
CA ASP A 269 19.87 -25.17 15.28
C ASP A 269 19.06 -26.27 15.98
N ARG A 270 18.22 -26.98 15.22
CA ARG A 270 17.31 -28.03 15.72
C ARG A 270 17.06 -29.12 14.68
N PRO A 271 16.73 -30.35 15.10
CA PRO A 271 16.40 -31.43 14.18
C PRO A 271 15.08 -31.14 13.46
N LEU A 272 15.10 -31.33 12.13
CA LEU A 272 13.97 -31.09 11.25
C LEU A 272 13.55 -32.39 10.56
N GLN A 273 12.24 -32.62 10.50
CA GLN A 273 11.64 -33.69 9.72
C GLN A 273 11.00 -33.09 8.47
N ALA A 274 11.31 -33.61 7.28
CA ALA A 274 10.69 -33.12 6.04
C ALA A 274 9.17 -33.38 6.04
N ILE A 275 8.38 -32.36 5.66
CA ILE A 275 6.93 -32.47 5.43
C ILE A 275 6.67 -32.60 3.92
N GLY A 276 7.35 -31.80 3.11
CA GLY A 276 7.19 -31.81 1.65
C GLY A 276 7.47 -30.44 1.02
N GLY A 277 7.29 -30.34 -0.29
CA GLY A 277 7.36 -29.09 -1.04
C GLY A 277 5.99 -28.63 -1.51
N TYR A 278 5.83 -27.34 -1.78
CA TYR A 278 4.67 -26.80 -2.47
C TYR A 278 5.02 -25.58 -3.31
N ARG A 279 4.28 -25.36 -4.40
CA ARG A 279 4.30 -24.10 -5.14
C ARG A 279 3.37 -23.11 -4.47
N ARG A 280 3.87 -21.91 -4.18
CA ARG A 280 3.08 -20.79 -3.65
C ARG A 280 2.92 -19.72 -4.72
N VAL A 281 1.68 -19.35 -5.00
CA VAL A 281 1.33 -18.18 -5.81
C VAL A 281 0.52 -17.23 -4.95
N ALA A 282 1.01 -16.00 -4.75
CA ALA A 282 0.34 -15.00 -3.92
C ALA A 282 0.32 -13.63 -4.58
N PHE A 283 -0.81 -12.94 -4.47
CA PHE A 283 -0.96 -11.55 -4.83
C PHE A 283 -1.17 -10.73 -3.55
N SER A 284 -0.28 -9.78 -3.29
CA SER A 284 -0.31 -8.89 -2.13
C SER A 284 -0.60 -7.46 -2.58
N THR A 285 -1.42 -6.76 -1.83
CA THR A 285 -1.77 -5.34 -2.06
C THR A 285 -1.64 -4.60 -0.74
N GLU A 286 -0.94 -3.47 -0.75
CA GLU A 286 -0.85 -2.61 0.43
C GLU A 286 -1.98 -1.57 0.39
N CYS A 287 -2.73 -1.50 1.49
CA CYS A 287 -3.93 -0.71 1.69
C CYS A 287 -3.66 0.33 2.79
N GLU A 288 -3.79 1.61 2.48
CA GLU A 288 -3.62 2.69 3.44
C GLU A 288 -4.98 3.23 3.89
N SER A 289 -5.19 3.36 5.21
CA SER A 289 -6.32 4.09 5.76
C SER A 289 -6.11 5.59 5.56
N THR A 290 -7.06 6.23 4.89
CA THR A 290 -7.05 7.69 4.70
C THR A 290 -7.27 8.48 6.00
N ARG A 291 -7.77 7.83 7.06
CA ARG A 291 -8.04 8.45 8.37
C ARG A 291 -6.77 8.53 9.23
N SER A 292 -6.12 7.41 9.42
CA SER A 292 -4.98 7.24 10.35
C SER A 292 -3.61 7.25 9.64
N GLY A 293 -3.57 6.91 8.36
CA GLY A 293 -2.33 6.61 7.64
C GLY A 293 -1.74 5.23 7.97
N HIS A 294 -2.48 4.36 8.68
CA HIS A 294 -2.11 2.96 8.88
C HIS A 294 -2.13 2.20 7.56
N ILE A 295 -1.13 1.33 7.37
CA ILE A 295 -0.94 0.55 6.16
C ILE A 295 -1.08 -0.93 6.51
N PHE A 296 -1.97 -1.60 5.78
CA PHE A 296 -2.32 -3.00 5.92
C PHE A 296 -2.02 -3.73 4.62
N SER A 297 -1.52 -4.96 4.69
CA SER A 297 -1.36 -5.82 3.52
C SER A 297 -2.56 -6.74 3.43
N VAL A 298 -3.15 -6.84 2.24
CA VAL A 298 -4.15 -7.85 1.89
C VAL A 298 -3.49 -8.81 0.92
N VAL A 299 -3.50 -10.10 1.25
CA VAL A 299 -2.91 -11.15 0.42
C VAL A 299 -3.98 -12.15 0.05
N PHE A 300 -3.98 -12.59 -1.21
CA PHE A 300 -4.68 -13.79 -1.67
C PHE A 300 -3.65 -14.76 -2.23
N GLU A 301 -3.75 -16.02 -1.87
CA GLU A 301 -2.77 -17.02 -2.28
C GLU A 301 -3.38 -18.40 -2.55
N THR A 302 -2.67 -19.16 -3.36
CA THR A 302 -2.88 -20.60 -3.55
C THR A 302 -1.57 -21.32 -3.29
N CYS A 303 -1.65 -22.41 -2.54
CA CYS A 303 -0.53 -23.32 -2.30
C CYS A 303 -0.89 -24.69 -2.87
N VAL A 304 -0.04 -25.24 -3.72
CA VAL A 304 -0.25 -26.54 -4.38
C VAL A 304 0.91 -27.46 -4.04
N ALA A 305 0.63 -28.61 -3.44
CA ALA A 305 1.65 -29.57 -3.04
C ALA A 305 2.49 -30.04 -4.24
N SER A 306 3.81 -29.97 -4.11
CA SER A 306 4.73 -30.52 -5.08
C SER A 306 4.74 -32.04 -4.92
N HIS A 307 4.41 -32.78 -5.98
CA HIS A 307 4.37 -34.26 -6.03
C HIS A 307 3.29 -34.96 -5.18
N ALA A 308 2.06 -34.46 -5.16
CA ALA A 308 0.92 -35.30 -4.75
C ALA A 308 0.60 -36.31 -5.89
N ASN A 309 1.17 -37.52 -5.75
CA ASN A 309 0.93 -38.75 -6.52
C ASN A 309 0.77 -38.61 -8.05
N GLU A 310 1.89 -38.59 -8.80
CA GLU A 310 1.88 -38.96 -10.23
C GLU A 310 1.32 -40.38 -10.47
N ALA A 311 1.24 -41.21 -9.43
CA ALA A 311 0.78 -42.59 -9.49
C ALA A 311 -0.75 -42.79 -9.43
N ASP A 312 -1.54 -41.81 -8.94
CA ASP A 312 -2.97 -42.03 -8.63
C ASP A 312 -3.97 -41.22 -9.49
N HIS A 313 -3.52 -40.44 -10.48
CA HIS A 313 -4.37 -39.53 -11.28
C HIS A 313 -5.25 -38.55 -10.46
N ALA A 314 -5.04 -38.45 -9.15
CA ALA A 314 -5.76 -37.54 -8.27
C ALA A 314 -5.23 -36.11 -8.46
N PRO A 315 -6.09 -35.08 -8.41
CA PRO A 315 -5.63 -33.70 -8.45
C PRO A 315 -4.71 -33.42 -7.25
N PRO A 316 -3.63 -32.64 -7.42
CA PRO A 316 -2.70 -32.37 -6.34
C PRO A 316 -3.40 -31.64 -5.19
N ALA A 317 -3.02 -32.00 -3.95
CA ALA A 317 -3.55 -31.33 -2.78
C ALA A 317 -3.23 -29.83 -2.84
N ARG A 318 -4.26 -29.01 -2.60
CA ARG A 318 -4.17 -27.56 -2.68
C ARG A 318 -4.94 -26.88 -1.57
N THR A 319 -4.54 -25.66 -1.24
CA THR A 319 -5.29 -24.74 -0.39
C THR A 319 -5.29 -23.35 -1.00
N SER A 320 -6.36 -22.60 -0.76
CA SER A 320 -6.50 -21.21 -1.17
C SER A 320 -6.82 -20.37 0.05
N ARG A 321 -6.08 -19.28 0.24
CA ARG A 321 -6.10 -18.50 1.47
C ARG A 321 -6.10 -17.01 1.21
N GLY A 322 -6.47 -16.26 2.23
CA GLY A 322 -6.18 -14.85 2.32
C GLY A 322 -5.73 -14.45 3.72
N SER A 323 -5.05 -13.31 3.78
CA SER A 323 -4.64 -12.71 5.04
C SER A 323 -4.73 -11.19 4.98
N LEU A 324 -5.11 -10.57 6.09
CA LEU A 324 -5.01 -9.14 6.31
C LEU A 324 -4.02 -8.90 7.45
N ARG A 325 -3.06 -7.99 7.28
CA ARG A 325 -2.06 -7.72 8.32
C ARG A 325 -1.63 -6.27 8.37
N PHE A 326 -1.59 -5.68 9.56
CA PHE A 326 -0.91 -4.39 9.76
C PHE A 326 0.58 -4.50 9.39
N GLN A 327 1.08 -3.57 8.58
CA GLN A 327 2.50 -3.51 8.23
C GLN A 327 3.22 -2.40 8.97
N LYS A 328 2.68 -1.18 8.87
CA LYS A 328 3.35 0.06 9.26
C LYS A 328 2.35 1.21 9.29
N THR A 329 2.73 2.36 9.83
CA THR A 329 1.86 3.55 9.86
C THR A 329 2.62 4.82 9.49
N ARG A 330 1.89 5.79 8.90
CA ARG A 330 2.33 7.18 8.80
C ARG A 330 2.09 7.89 10.14
N GLY A 331 3.12 7.98 10.97
CA GLY A 331 3.03 8.65 12.26
C GLY A 331 3.10 7.66 13.41
N GLU A 332 2.32 7.89 14.47
CA GLU A 332 2.32 7.04 15.65
C GLU A 332 1.43 5.81 15.45
N ALA A 333 1.89 4.66 15.95
CA ALA A 333 1.12 3.42 15.92
C ALA A 333 0.23 3.36 17.16
N ASP A 334 -1.09 3.49 16.97
CA ASP A 334 -2.06 3.30 18.04
C ASP A 334 -2.70 1.90 17.93
N PRO A 335 -2.39 0.97 18.85
CA PRO A 335 -2.93 -0.38 18.85
C PRO A 335 -4.46 -0.46 18.75
N ALA A 336 -5.18 0.47 19.39
CA ALA A 336 -6.65 0.46 19.38
C ALA A 336 -7.18 0.82 18.00
N THR A 337 -6.69 1.92 17.43
CA THR A 337 -7.04 2.33 16.05
C THR A 337 -6.63 1.27 15.02
N ILE A 338 -5.46 0.64 15.17
CA ILE A 338 -5.03 -0.44 14.26
C ILE A 338 -5.99 -1.63 14.30
N ALA A 339 -6.44 -2.05 15.49
CA ALA A 339 -7.38 -3.16 15.63
C ALA A 339 -8.74 -2.85 15.00
N ASP A 340 -9.27 -1.65 15.25
CA ASP A 340 -10.56 -1.21 14.70
C ASP A 340 -10.51 -1.11 13.17
N GLU A 341 -9.45 -0.54 12.62
CA GLU A 341 -9.27 -0.42 11.18
C GLU A 341 -8.99 -1.77 10.50
N LEU A 342 -8.29 -2.69 11.16
CA LEU A 342 -8.14 -4.06 10.63
C LEU A 342 -9.50 -4.77 10.57
N ALA A 343 -10.34 -4.64 11.60
CA ALA A 343 -11.68 -5.23 11.61
C ALA A 343 -12.58 -4.63 10.52
N GLU A 344 -12.49 -3.31 10.27
CA GLU A 344 -13.21 -2.66 9.19
C GLU A 344 -12.73 -3.12 7.80
N LEU A 345 -11.41 -3.16 7.59
CA LEU A 345 -10.82 -3.65 6.34
C LEU A 345 -11.21 -5.11 6.10
N SER A 346 -11.17 -5.95 7.13
CA SER A 346 -11.63 -7.33 7.10
C SER A 346 -13.08 -7.40 6.60
N ALA A 347 -14.00 -6.66 7.21
CA ALA A 347 -15.39 -6.65 6.78
C ALA A 347 -15.56 -6.21 5.32
N ILE A 348 -14.75 -5.28 4.82
CA ILE A 348 -14.74 -4.87 3.41
C ILE A 348 -14.24 -6.00 2.51
N VAL A 349 -13.14 -6.66 2.86
CA VAL A 349 -12.58 -7.79 2.12
C VAL A 349 -13.57 -8.96 2.07
N HIS A 350 -14.20 -9.31 3.18
CA HIS A 350 -15.23 -10.36 3.23
C HIS A 350 -16.43 -10.05 2.32
N ARG A 351 -16.91 -8.79 2.30
CA ARG A 351 -17.95 -8.37 1.35
C ARG A 351 -17.49 -8.48 -0.11
N PHE A 352 -16.24 -8.10 -0.39
CA PHE A 352 -15.65 -8.26 -1.71
C PHE A 352 -15.60 -9.73 -2.14
N LEU A 353 -15.12 -10.63 -1.27
CA LEU A 353 -15.09 -12.07 -1.52
C LEU A 353 -16.48 -12.64 -1.77
N HIS A 354 -17.46 -12.25 -0.95
CA HIS A 354 -18.85 -12.65 -1.13
C HIS A 354 -19.41 -12.18 -2.49
N SER A 355 -19.07 -10.97 -2.95
CA SER A 355 -19.45 -10.47 -4.28
C SER A 355 -18.84 -11.27 -5.44
N ARG A 356 -17.80 -12.07 -5.15
CA ARG A 356 -17.14 -13.00 -6.08
C ARG A 356 -17.53 -14.45 -5.82
N HIS A 357 -18.57 -14.70 -5.01
CA HIS A 357 -19.03 -16.02 -4.62
C HIS A 357 -17.97 -16.86 -3.89
N LEU A 358 -17.04 -16.20 -3.20
CA LEU A 358 -16.06 -16.84 -2.32
C LEU A 358 -16.52 -16.66 -0.88
N VAL A 359 -16.70 -17.79 -0.18
CA VAL A 359 -17.03 -17.80 1.25
C VAL A 359 -15.75 -18.00 2.03
N ALA A 360 -15.39 -17.03 2.86
CA ALA A 360 -14.23 -17.08 3.72
C ALA A 360 -14.55 -17.78 5.04
N GLU A 361 -13.74 -18.77 5.39
CA GLU A 361 -13.81 -19.54 6.62
C GLU A 361 -12.53 -19.33 7.43
N PRO A 362 -12.54 -19.56 8.76
CA PRO A 362 -11.33 -19.50 9.56
C PRO A 362 -10.22 -20.38 8.97
N ALA A 363 -9.01 -19.84 8.82
CA ALA A 363 -7.91 -20.58 8.23
C ALA A 363 -7.50 -21.78 9.10
N ARG A 364 -7.27 -22.93 8.46
CA ARG A 364 -6.62 -24.08 9.10
C ARG A 364 -5.11 -23.81 9.23
N PRO A 365 -4.39 -24.62 10.04
CA PRO A 365 -2.93 -24.53 10.11
C PRO A 365 -2.27 -24.53 8.73
N MET A 366 -1.18 -23.78 8.60
CA MET A 366 -0.67 -23.41 7.29
C MET A 366 -0.28 -24.63 6.43
N LEU A 367 0.24 -25.68 7.05
CA LEU A 367 0.66 -26.89 6.33
C LEU A 367 -0.37 -28.03 6.35
N ALA A 368 -1.60 -27.80 6.82
CA ALA A 368 -2.64 -28.84 6.94
C ALA A 368 -2.95 -29.53 5.60
N PHE A 369 -2.87 -28.82 4.47
CA PHE A 369 -3.11 -29.39 3.14
C PHE A 369 -2.02 -30.38 2.70
N LEU A 370 -0.77 -30.19 3.14
CA LEU A 370 0.32 -31.13 2.88
C LEU A 370 0.18 -32.38 3.75
N GLN A 371 -0.21 -32.19 5.00
CA GLN A 371 -0.46 -33.30 5.92
C GLN A 371 -1.63 -34.17 5.45
N ALA A 372 -2.67 -33.57 4.86
CA ALA A 372 -3.76 -34.32 4.23
C ALA A 372 -3.33 -35.04 2.94
N ALA A 373 -2.37 -34.48 2.19
CA ALA A 373 -1.80 -35.09 0.99
C ALA A 373 -0.88 -36.28 1.28
N GLY A 374 -0.28 -36.28 2.47
CA GLY A 374 0.72 -37.26 2.93
C GLY A 374 0.34 -37.95 4.23
N ALA A 375 -0.95 -38.05 4.56
CA ALA A 375 -1.40 -38.86 5.68
C ALA A 375 -1.03 -40.32 5.38
N ASP A 376 0.04 -40.78 6.03
CA ASP A 376 0.38 -42.18 6.28
C ASP A 376 1.26 -42.91 5.26
N ARG A 377 2.34 -42.29 4.77
CA ARG A 377 3.45 -43.05 4.15
C ARG A 377 4.83 -42.64 4.65
N SER A 378 5.13 -43.16 5.84
CA SER A 378 6.37 -43.86 6.18
C SER A 378 7.68 -43.27 5.67
N ILE A 379 8.54 -42.83 6.59
CA ILE A 379 9.96 -43.23 6.66
C ILE A 379 10.31 -43.34 8.17
N PRO A 380 11.00 -44.40 8.62
CA PRO A 380 11.01 -44.90 10.00
C PRO A 380 11.61 -44.00 11.08
#